data_AF-A0A1V4WDC5-F1
#
_entry.id   AF-A0A1V4WDC5-F1
#
_cell.length_a   1.000
_cell.length_b   1.000
_cell.length_c   1.000
_cell.angle_alpha   90.00
_cell.angle_beta   90.00
_cell.angle_gamma   90.00
#
_symmetry.space_group_name_H-M   'P 1'
#
loop_
_entity.id
_entity.type
_entity.pdbx_description
1 polymer ?
#
loop_
_entity_poly.entity_id
_entity_poly.type
_entity_poly.pdbx_seq_one_letter_code
_entity_poly.pdbx_strand_id
1 'polypeptide(L)'
;MREGPPYYGILESEQHSDFQKRNESVNIKYKAALFAIASAFVLALSKFSAGLTSGSMAVLSSSLDSLLDIFMSGMNFLAIREAAKPADYRHQYGHGKTENLAAVVQSLVIIFTGGMIVYKAIDKFLHKGAIHYSGLDLGVMILSVIFSMVISTVLRKVGEKSDSSALKADALHYSSDLYSNSAAIVAIVLTYYTGITFFDLFFSVVVAFILLVSAQKIFRDGFGGLMDTNAPSDVEQKLHEIISAMPYPYAGYHKMRSRVAGSRKYVDFHLLICRDEKIDAAHKMADRLEIILAGEIKNLDTVIHIEPCSNPCGLSEETCAVRKQEGR
;
A
#
# COMPACT_ATOMS: atom_id res chain seq x y z
N MET A 1 -3.50 -19.70 44.34
CA MET A 1 -3.20 -19.17 43.00
C MET A 1 -3.00 -20.37 42.09
N ARG A 2 -3.97 -20.71 41.24
CA ARG A 2 -3.81 -21.80 40.27
C ARG A 2 -3.10 -21.20 39.08
N GLU A 3 -1.86 -21.62 38.84
CA GLU A 3 -1.17 -21.37 37.58
C GLU A 3 -2.05 -21.92 36.45
N GLY A 4 -2.42 -21.05 35.50
CA GLY A 4 -3.15 -21.48 34.30
C GLY A 4 -2.31 -22.48 33.51
N PRO A 5 -2.94 -23.27 32.61
CA PRO A 5 -2.19 -24.21 31.78
C PRO A 5 -1.06 -23.48 31.02
N PRO A 6 0.12 -24.11 30.83
CA PRO A 6 1.34 -23.47 30.31
C PRO A 6 1.20 -22.80 28.93
N TYR A 7 0.10 -23.07 28.22
CA TYR A 7 -0.24 -22.48 26.92
C TYR A 7 -0.62 -21.00 26.98
N TYR A 8 -1.17 -20.53 28.11
CA TYR A 8 -1.58 -19.11 28.24
C TYR A 8 -0.37 -18.16 28.15
N GLY A 9 0.79 -18.58 28.67
CA GLY A 9 2.01 -17.78 28.64
C GLY A 9 2.68 -17.68 27.26
N ILE A 10 2.52 -18.68 26.39
CA ILE A 10 3.07 -18.66 25.02
C ILE A 10 2.23 -17.71 24.15
N LEU A 11 0.90 -17.84 24.21
CA LEU A 11 -0.04 -16.94 23.52
C LEU A 11 0.11 -15.49 23.98
N GLU A 12 0.32 -15.24 25.28
CA GLU A 12 0.63 -13.89 25.80
C GLU A 12 1.95 -13.35 25.25
N SER A 13 3.01 -14.17 25.19
CA SER A 13 4.32 -13.73 24.69
C SER A 13 4.31 -13.40 23.19
N GLU A 14 3.52 -14.14 22.39
CA GLU A 14 3.36 -13.93 20.96
C GLU A 14 2.39 -12.79 20.63
N GLN A 15 1.30 -12.66 21.38
CA GLN A 15 0.45 -11.45 21.34
C GLN A 15 1.27 -10.21 21.69
N HIS A 16 2.19 -10.29 22.65
CA HIS A 16 3.12 -9.19 22.96
C HIS A 16 4.08 -8.87 21.80
N SER A 17 4.64 -9.88 21.14
CA SER A 17 5.53 -9.70 19.98
C SER A 17 4.81 -9.10 18.77
N ASP A 18 3.62 -9.61 18.45
CA ASP A 18 2.79 -9.11 17.35
C ASP A 18 2.29 -7.69 17.64
N PHE A 19 1.89 -7.40 18.88
CA PHE A 19 1.55 -6.05 19.33
C PHE A 19 2.72 -5.07 19.20
N GLN A 20 3.95 -5.50 19.52
CA GLN A 20 5.15 -4.67 19.42
C GLN A 20 5.53 -4.40 17.96
N LYS A 21 5.53 -5.42 17.09
CA LYS A 21 5.76 -5.27 15.64
C LYS A 21 4.68 -4.39 14.99
N ARG A 22 3.42 -4.56 15.40
CA ARG A 22 2.30 -3.72 14.98
C ARG A 22 2.53 -2.27 15.36
N ASN A 23 2.88 -1.97 16.61
CA ASN A 23 3.15 -0.61 17.08
C ASN A 23 4.34 0.02 16.35
N GLU A 24 5.39 -0.73 16.07
CA GLU A 24 6.51 -0.23 15.27
C GLU A 24 6.08 0.11 13.84
N SER A 25 5.33 -0.79 13.18
CA SER A 25 4.83 -0.57 11.81
C SER A 25 3.90 0.64 11.71
N VAL A 26 3.04 0.84 12.71
CA VAL A 26 2.14 2.00 12.80
C VAL A 26 2.94 3.28 13.03
N ASN A 27 3.95 3.23 13.89
CA ASN A 27 4.80 4.39 14.19
C ASN A 27 5.61 4.85 12.97
N ILE A 28 6.17 3.93 12.18
CA ILE A 28 6.89 4.31 10.95
C ILE A 28 5.95 4.94 9.92
N LYS A 29 4.70 4.45 9.80
CA LYS A 29 3.72 5.04 8.89
C LYS A 29 3.36 6.46 9.31
N TYR A 30 3.12 6.70 10.59
CA TYR A 30 2.83 8.04 11.11
C TYR A 30 3.98 9.01 10.89
N LYS A 31 5.22 8.59 11.18
CA LYS A 31 6.41 9.42 10.97
C LYS A 31 6.56 9.80 9.49
N ALA A 32 6.34 8.84 8.59
CA ALA A 32 6.39 9.08 7.15
C ALA A 32 5.29 10.05 6.68
N ALA A 33 4.04 9.85 7.12
CA ALA A 33 2.93 10.72 6.78
C ALA A 33 3.11 12.15 7.33
N LEU A 34 3.56 12.30 8.58
CA LEU A 34 3.88 13.62 9.16
C LEU A 34 5.04 14.30 8.44
N PHE A 35 6.07 13.54 8.07
CA PHE A 35 7.17 14.04 7.25
C PHE A 35 6.68 14.58 5.90
N ALA A 36 5.78 13.86 5.22
CA ALA A 36 5.17 14.32 3.98
C ALA A 36 4.37 15.62 4.19
N ILE A 37 3.48 15.68 5.18
CA ILE A 37 2.70 16.89 5.49
C ILE A 37 3.61 18.09 5.78
N ALA A 38 4.62 17.90 6.63
CA ALA A 38 5.54 18.98 6.99
C ALA A 38 6.33 19.47 5.77
N SER A 39 6.80 18.55 4.93
CA SER A 39 7.53 18.87 3.70
C SER A 39 6.63 19.59 2.69
N ALA A 40 5.38 19.13 2.53
CA ALA A 40 4.37 19.76 1.68
C ALA A 40 4.07 21.19 2.13
N PHE A 41 3.93 21.40 3.44
CA PHE A 41 3.69 22.71 4.02
C PHE A 41 4.85 23.68 3.76
N VAL A 42 6.09 23.22 3.97
CA VAL A 42 7.30 24.00 3.67
C VAL A 42 7.38 24.34 2.18
N LEU A 43 7.07 23.38 1.30
CA LEU A 43 7.08 23.58 -0.15
C LEU A 43 6.02 24.62 -0.57
N ALA A 44 4.79 24.47 -0.10
CA ALA A 44 3.69 25.38 -0.40
C ALA A 44 4.00 26.80 0.07
N LEU A 45 4.51 26.96 1.29
CA LEU A 45 4.86 28.26 1.84
C LEU A 45 5.99 28.92 1.02
N SER A 46 6.98 28.13 0.61
CA SER A 46 8.10 28.59 -0.22
C SER A 46 7.63 29.07 -1.59
N LYS A 47 6.79 28.28 -2.28
CA LYS A 47 6.18 28.66 -3.57
C LYS A 47 5.29 29.88 -3.46
N PHE A 48 4.43 29.94 -2.44
CA PHE A 48 3.52 31.05 -2.22
C PHE A 48 4.30 32.36 -1.98
N SER A 49 5.32 32.31 -1.13
CA SER A 49 6.19 33.46 -0.84
C SER A 49 6.94 33.92 -2.10
N ALA A 50 7.51 32.98 -2.88
CA ALA A 50 8.18 33.28 -4.14
C ALA A 50 7.22 33.84 -5.20
N GLY A 51 5.98 33.35 -5.26
CA GLY A 51 4.95 33.86 -6.17
C GLY A 51 4.56 35.30 -5.86
N LEU A 52 4.41 35.64 -4.57
CA LEU A 52 4.11 37.01 -4.15
C LEU A 52 5.27 37.98 -4.43
N THR A 53 6.51 37.59 -4.14
CA THR A 53 7.67 38.48 -4.34
C THR A 53 8.03 38.65 -5.81
N SER A 54 7.87 37.60 -6.63
CA SER A 54 8.14 37.65 -8.08
C SER A 54 7.00 38.29 -8.88
N GLY A 55 5.78 38.32 -8.33
CA GLY A 55 4.57 38.65 -9.09
C GLY A 55 4.19 37.60 -10.14
N SER A 56 4.82 36.42 -10.10
CA SER A 56 4.62 35.35 -11.08
C SER A 56 3.30 34.62 -10.83
N MET A 57 2.32 34.85 -11.69
CA MET A 57 1.06 34.10 -11.67
C MET A 57 1.27 32.59 -11.90
N ALA A 58 2.33 32.22 -12.62
CA ALA A 58 2.68 30.81 -12.82
C ALA A 58 3.14 30.15 -11.51
N VAL A 59 3.99 30.83 -10.72
CA VAL A 59 4.44 30.32 -9.42
C VAL A 59 3.30 30.33 -8.40
N LEU A 60 2.45 31.36 -8.43
CA LEU A 60 1.26 31.43 -7.57
C LEU A 60 0.28 30.28 -7.89
N SER A 61 0.06 29.97 -9.18
CA SER A 61 -0.72 28.80 -9.59
C SER A 61 -0.09 27.50 -9.08
N SER A 62 1.24 27.34 -9.17
CA SER A 62 1.93 26.14 -8.66
C SER A 62 1.87 26.03 -7.14
N SER A 63 1.66 27.14 -6.42
CA SER A 63 1.44 27.10 -4.97
C SER A 63 0.09 26.48 -4.61
N LEU A 64 -0.94 26.63 -5.46
CA LEU A 64 -2.23 25.96 -5.28
C LEU A 64 -2.11 24.45 -5.42
N ASP A 65 -1.29 23.97 -6.36
CA ASP A 65 -0.98 22.53 -6.47
C ASP A 65 -0.36 22.02 -5.15
N SER A 66 0.56 22.78 -4.57
CA SER A 66 1.16 22.41 -3.27
C SER A 66 0.23 22.53 -2.07
N LEU A 67 -0.87 23.28 -2.17
CA LEU A 67 -1.95 23.21 -1.17
C LEU A 67 -2.74 21.91 -1.31
N LEU A 68 -2.99 21.44 -2.54
CA LEU A 68 -3.60 20.13 -2.76
C LEU A 68 -2.69 19.01 -2.23
N ASP A 69 -1.37 19.14 -2.34
CA ASP A 69 -0.42 18.17 -1.76
C ASP A 69 -0.58 18.04 -0.25
N ILE A 70 -0.70 19.17 0.46
CA ILE A 70 -0.95 19.20 1.91
C ILE A 70 -2.27 18.51 2.23
N PHE A 71 -3.32 18.79 1.45
CA PHE A 71 -4.63 18.18 1.63
C PHE A 71 -4.57 16.66 1.43
N MET A 72 -3.92 16.17 0.38
CA MET A 72 -3.78 14.74 0.09
C MET A 72 -2.96 14.03 1.17
N SER A 73 -1.83 14.60 1.56
CA SER A 73 -1.01 14.07 2.66
C SER A 73 -1.77 14.05 4.00
N GLY A 74 -2.57 15.09 4.26
CA GLY A 74 -3.43 15.19 5.43
C GLY A 74 -4.52 14.12 5.45
N MET A 75 -5.19 13.90 4.32
CA MET A 75 -6.17 12.82 4.15
C MET A 75 -5.52 11.46 4.41
N ASN A 76 -4.33 11.20 3.86
CA ASN A 76 -3.60 9.96 4.10
C ASN A 76 -3.21 9.78 5.56
N PHE A 77 -2.74 10.82 6.24
CA PHE A 77 -2.46 10.75 7.66
C PHE A 77 -3.70 10.38 8.47
N LEU A 78 -4.86 10.98 8.17
CA LEU A 78 -6.12 10.65 8.82
C LEU A 78 -6.56 9.21 8.52
N ALA A 79 -6.40 8.74 7.28
CA ALA A 79 -6.71 7.36 6.90
C ALA A 79 -5.80 6.35 7.59
N ILE A 80 -4.50 6.60 7.66
CA ILE A 80 -3.54 5.76 8.42
C ILE A 80 -3.89 5.77 9.91
N ARG A 81 -4.27 6.94 10.44
CA ARG A 81 -4.69 7.07 11.84
C ARG A 81 -5.94 6.26 12.14
N GLU A 82 -6.92 6.31 11.25
CA GLU A 82 -8.15 5.55 11.37
C GLU A 82 -7.88 4.06 11.24
N ALA A 83 -7.10 3.64 10.24
CA ALA A 83 -6.73 2.25 10.01
C ALA A 83 -5.97 1.61 11.17
N ALA A 84 -5.18 2.39 11.90
CA ALA A 84 -4.44 1.91 13.06
C ALA A 84 -5.34 1.58 14.26
N LYS A 85 -6.57 2.12 14.31
CA LYS A 85 -7.50 1.85 15.41
C LYS A 85 -7.80 0.34 15.50
N PRO A 86 -7.86 -0.22 16.72
CA PRO A 86 -8.28 -1.60 16.92
C PRO A 86 -9.73 -1.81 16.46
N ALA A 87 -10.15 -3.08 16.41
CA ALA A 87 -11.54 -3.43 16.22
C ALA A 87 -12.42 -2.80 17.31
N ASP A 88 -13.62 -2.36 16.92
CA ASP A 88 -14.64 -1.84 17.83
C ASP A 88 -15.99 -2.53 17.58
N TYR A 89 -17.00 -2.14 18.34
CA TYR A 89 -18.35 -2.73 18.24
C TYR A 89 -18.98 -2.59 16.84
N ARG A 90 -18.70 -1.51 16.11
CA ARG A 90 -19.23 -1.27 14.76
C ARG A 90 -18.33 -1.87 13.68
N HIS A 91 -17.04 -2.06 13.97
CA HIS A 91 -16.03 -2.55 13.05
C HIS A 91 -15.24 -3.71 13.69
N GLN A 92 -15.85 -4.89 13.73
CA GLN A 92 -15.28 -6.08 14.39
C GLN A 92 -13.98 -6.59 13.74
N TYR A 93 -13.76 -6.31 12.46
CA TYR A 93 -12.51 -6.61 11.76
C TYR A 93 -11.49 -5.46 11.82
N GLY A 94 -11.83 -4.35 12.45
CA GLY A 94 -11.04 -3.12 12.49
C GLY A 94 -11.25 -2.19 11.31
N HIS A 95 -10.38 -1.19 11.21
CA HIS A 95 -10.55 -0.03 10.34
C HIS A 95 -9.61 -0.03 9.13
N GLY A 96 -8.89 -1.14 8.88
CA GLY A 96 -7.82 -1.21 7.87
C GLY A 96 -8.23 -0.78 6.46
N LYS A 97 -9.48 -1.01 6.06
CA LYS A 97 -10.02 -0.61 4.75
C LYS A 97 -10.01 0.90 4.50
N THR A 98 -9.83 1.73 5.53
CA THR A 98 -9.69 3.19 5.36
C THR A 98 -8.43 3.58 4.58
N GLU A 99 -7.32 2.82 4.71
CA GLU A 99 -6.14 3.01 3.85
C GLU A 99 -6.43 2.66 2.38
N ASN A 100 -7.22 1.63 2.12
CA ASN A 100 -7.64 1.29 0.75
C ASN A 100 -8.50 2.40 0.15
N LEU A 101 -9.44 2.94 0.92
CA LEU A 101 -10.29 4.04 0.48
C LEU A 101 -9.46 5.29 0.14
N ALA A 102 -8.49 5.65 0.98
CA ALA A 102 -7.60 6.77 0.71
C ALA A 102 -6.79 6.56 -0.58
N ALA A 103 -6.26 5.35 -0.81
CA ALA A 103 -5.56 5.00 -2.03
C ALA A 103 -6.46 5.11 -3.29
N VAL A 104 -7.73 4.69 -3.20
CA VAL A 104 -8.71 4.86 -4.29
C VAL A 104 -8.97 6.33 -4.57
N VAL A 105 -9.24 7.14 -3.54
CA VAL A 105 -9.50 8.59 -3.72
C VAL A 105 -8.29 9.27 -4.36
N GLN A 106 -7.09 8.99 -3.86
CA GLN A 106 -5.87 9.63 -4.37
C GLN A 106 -5.51 9.16 -5.78
N SER A 107 -5.69 7.89 -6.11
CA SER A 107 -5.46 7.41 -7.48
C SER A 107 -6.43 8.05 -8.49
N LEU A 108 -7.69 8.30 -8.11
CA LEU A 108 -8.63 9.04 -8.94
C LEU A 108 -8.19 10.49 -9.17
N VAL A 109 -7.66 11.16 -8.14
CA VAL A 109 -7.07 12.50 -8.26
C VAL A 109 -5.89 12.49 -9.22
N ILE A 110 -4.99 11.52 -9.10
CA ILE A 110 -3.82 11.41 -9.99
C ILE A 110 -4.26 11.16 -11.44
N ILE A 111 -5.27 10.31 -11.66
CA ILE A 111 -5.85 10.07 -13.00
C ILE A 111 -6.41 11.37 -13.58
N PHE A 112 -7.15 12.13 -12.77
CA PHE A 112 -7.69 13.42 -13.18
C PHE A 112 -6.58 14.44 -13.51
N THR A 113 -5.56 14.55 -12.65
CA THR A 113 -4.39 15.43 -12.87
C THR A 113 -3.62 15.04 -14.13
N GLY A 114 -3.40 13.73 -14.37
CA GLY A 114 -2.78 13.22 -15.58
C GLY A 114 -3.55 13.62 -16.85
N GLY A 115 -4.88 13.52 -16.83
CA GLY A 115 -5.74 14.00 -17.91
C GLY A 115 -5.63 15.52 -18.13
N MET A 116 -5.60 16.30 -17.04
CA MET A 116 -5.42 17.75 -17.10
C MET A 116 -4.06 18.17 -17.68
N ILE A 117 -2.98 17.42 -17.39
CA ILE A 117 -1.66 17.64 -17.97
C ILE A 117 -1.71 17.50 -19.50
N VAL A 118 -2.31 16.42 -20.01
CA VAL A 118 -2.45 16.19 -21.46
C VAL A 118 -3.30 17.28 -22.10
N TYR A 119 -4.44 17.61 -21.49
CA TYR A 119 -5.33 18.66 -22.00
C TYR A 119 -4.60 20.01 -22.11
N LYS A 120 -3.92 20.44 -21.04
CA LYS A 120 -3.15 21.70 -21.03
C LYS A 120 -2.01 21.70 -22.06
N ALA A 121 -1.33 20.56 -22.22
CA ALA A 121 -0.25 20.44 -23.19
C ALA A 121 -0.75 20.56 -24.65
N ILE A 122 -1.89 19.93 -24.96
CA ILE A 122 -2.53 20.04 -26.29
C ILE A 122 -3.02 21.47 -26.53
N ASP A 123 -3.73 22.05 -25.57
CA ASP A 123 -4.26 23.41 -25.67
C ASP A 123 -3.14 24.43 -25.93
N LYS A 124 -2.05 24.34 -25.16
CA LYS A 124 -0.86 25.18 -25.32
C LYS A 124 -0.20 25.01 -26.69
N PHE A 125 -0.12 23.77 -27.18
CA PHE A 125 0.44 23.48 -28.51
C PHE A 125 -0.41 24.09 -29.64
N LEU A 126 -1.74 24.01 -29.55
CA LEU A 126 -2.66 24.56 -30.55
C LEU A 126 -2.71 26.09 -30.55
N HIS A 127 -2.75 26.71 -29.37
CA HIS A 127 -2.88 28.17 -29.22
C HIS A 127 -1.54 28.91 -29.19
N LYS A 128 -0.41 28.22 -29.40
CA LYS A 128 0.96 28.77 -29.35
C LYS A 128 1.23 29.61 -28.09
N GLY A 129 0.76 29.14 -26.94
CA GLY A 129 0.97 29.82 -25.67
C GLY A 129 2.45 29.81 -25.28
N ALA A 130 3.12 30.97 -25.35
CA ALA A 130 4.46 31.13 -24.80
C ALA A 130 4.36 31.36 -23.29
N ILE A 131 4.79 30.38 -22.49
CA ILE A 131 5.02 30.60 -21.06
C ILE A 131 6.45 31.14 -20.93
N HIS A 132 6.57 32.43 -20.62
CA HIS A 132 7.83 33.01 -20.22
C HIS A 132 8.11 32.60 -18.79
N TYR A 133 9.01 31.63 -18.61
CA TYR A 133 9.50 31.27 -17.28
C TYR A 133 10.55 32.29 -16.84
N SER A 134 10.32 32.91 -15.69
CA SER A 134 11.33 33.73 -15.04
C SER A 134 12.46 32.83 -14.47
N GLY A 135 13.64 33.39 -14.24
CA GLY A 135 14.72 32.67 -13.56
C GLY A 135 14.33 32.18 -12.16
N LEU A 136 13.42 32.90 -11.48
CA LEU A 136 12.83 32.50 -10.21
C LEU A 136 11.91 31.28 -10.36
N ASP A 137 11.11 31.22 -11.44
CA ASP A 137 10.20 30.10 -11.70
C ASP A 137 11.01 28.80 -11.88
N LEU A 138 12.14 28.86 -12.59
CA LEU A 138 13.07 27.72 -12.75
C LEU A 138 13.67 27.30 -11.41
N GLY A 139 14.10 28.25 -10.57
CA GLY A 139 14.63 27.96 -9.23
C GLY A 139 13.62 27.24 -8.34
N VAL A 140 12.37 27.70 -8.34
CA VAL A 140 11.26 27.08 -7.60
C VAL A 140 10.93 25.67 -8.13
N MET A 141 10.99 25.49 -9.46
CA MET A 141 10.75 24.20 -10.09
C MET A 141 11.84 23.18 -9.73
N ILE A 142 13.11 23.58 -9.75
CA ILE A 142 14.24 22.74 -9.32
C ILE A 142 14.10 22.36 -7.84
N LEU A 143 13.77 23.32 -6.98
CA LEU A 143 13.53 23.05 -5.56
C LEU A 143 12.39 22.03 -5.39
N SER A 144 11.31 22.17 -6.15
CA SER A 144 10.17 21.24 -6.14
C SER A 144 10.58 19.84 -6.55
N VAL A 145 11.38 19.69 -7.60
CA VAL A 145 11.94 18.40 -8.04
C VAL A 145 12.71 17.72 -6.91
N ILE A 146 13.59 18.45 -6.22
CA ILE A 146 14.40 17.90 -5.12
C ILE A 146 13.51 17.42 -3.98
N PHE A 147 12.56 18.25 -3.53
CA PHE A 147 11.65 17.89 -2.44
C PHE A 147 10.76 16.70 -2.82
N SER A 148 10.12 16.72 -3.99
CA SER A 148 9.29 15.64 -4.48
C SER A 148 10.06 14.32 -4.58
N MET A 149 11.34 14.37 -5.00
CA MET A 149 12.20 13.19 -5.02
C MET A 149 12.46 12.62 -3.62
N VAL A 150 12.80 13.47 -2.65
CA VAL A 150 13.04 13.06 -1.26
C VAL A 150 11.77 12.46 -0.66
N ILE A 151 10.64 13.18 -0.76
CA ILE A 151 9.36 12.75 -0.21
C ILE A 151 8.93 11.42 -0.84
N SER A 152 8.88 11.36 -2.17
CA SER A 152 8.44 10.16 -2.88
C SER A 152 9.30 8.94 -2.55
N THR A 153 10.63 9.11 -2.40
CA THR A 153 11.52 8.00 -2.06
C THR A 153 11.28 7.49 -0.64
N VAL A 154 11.13 8.39 0.33
CA VAL A 154 10.83 8.02 1.72
C VAL A 154 9.48 7.32 1.82
N LEU A 155 8.44 7.91 1.21
CA LEU A 155 7.08 7.36 1.25
C LEU A 155 6.99 6.01 0.54
N ARG A 156 7.62 5.84 -0.63
CA ARG A 156 7.64 4.56 -1.35
C ARG A 156 8.29 3.46 -0.51
N LYS A 157 9.46 3.75 0.07
CA LYS A 157 10.20 2.78 0.90
C LYS A 157 9.40 2.37 2.14
N VAL A 158 8.77 3.32 2.83
CA VAL A 158 7.94 3.01 4.01
C VAL A 158 6.64 2.33 3.61
N GLY A 159 6.00 2.76 2.52
CA GLY A 159 4.77 2.18 1.99
C GLY A 159 4.95 0.71 1.59
N GLU A 160 6.05 0.38 0.91
CA GLU A 160 6.43 -1.01 0.58
C GLU A 160 6.76 -1.82 1.83
N LYS A 161 7.58 -1.28 2.74
CA LYS A 161 7.97 -2.00 3.96
C LYS A 161 6.79 -2.31 4.90
N SER A 162 5.76 -1.45 4.89
CA SER A 162 4.62 -1.52 5.81
C SER A 162 3.31 -1.97 5.17
N ASP A 163 3.34 -2.38 3.90
CA ASP A 163 2.16 -2.71 3.09
C ASP A 163 1.06 -1.62 3.14
N SER A 164 1.46 -0.35 3.23
CA SER A 164 0.51 0.77 3.30
C SER A 164 0.08 1.21 1.91
N SER A 165 -1.19 1.02 1.58
CA SER A 165 -1.77 1.48 0.32
C SER A 165 -1.83 3.01 0.26
N ALA A 166 -2.14 3.66 1.39
CA ALA A 166 -2.18 5.11 1.50
C ALA A 166 -0.81 5.75 1.22
N LEU A 167 0.27 5.27 1.86
CA LEU A 167 1.62 5.80 1.62
C LEU A 167 2.14 5.52 0.21
N LYS A 168 1.77 4.37 -0.39
CA LYS A 168 2.11 4.07 -1.79
C LYS A 168 1.42 5.05 -2.76
N ALA A 169 0.15 5.36 -2.51
CA ALA A 169 -0.60 6.35 -3.28
C ALA A 169 0.02 7.75 -3.15
N ASP A 170 0.42 8.12 -1.94
CA ASP A 170 1.08 9.41 -1.66
C ASP A 170 2.44 9.52 -2.34
N ALA A 171 3.23 8.44 -2.28
CA ALA A 171 4.49 8.38 -2.98
C ALA A 171 4.33 8.57 -4.49
N LEU A 172 3.24 8.03 -5.08
CA LEU A 172 2.95 8.20 -6.50
C LEU A 172 2.51 9.63 -6.82
N HIS A 173 1.73 10.27 -5.96
CA HIS A 173 1.38 11.68 -6.11
C HIS A 173 2.63 12.56 -6.17
N TYR A 174 3.56 12.42 -5.22
CA TYR A 174 4.84 13.16 -5.29
C TYR A 174 5.73 12.73 -6.46
N SER A 175 5.66 11.47 -6.91
CA SER A 175 6.32 11.05 -8.16
C SER A 175 5.73 11.79 -9.38
N SER A 176 4.42 12.08 -9.38
CA SER A 176 3.77 12.91 -10.40
C SER A 176 4.41 14.28 -10.51
N ASP A 177 4.59 14.96 -9.38
CA ASP A 177 5.22 16.27 -9.36
C ASP A 177 6.68 16.21 -9.79
N LEU A 178 7.41 15.18 -9.36
CA LEU A 178 8.79 14.96 -9.75
C LEU A 178 8.90 14.81 -11.28
N TYR A 179 8.12 13.91 -11.88
CA TYR A 179 8.19 13.65 -13.31
C TYR A 179 7.69 14.84 -14.13
N SER A 180 6.58 15.45 -13.72
CA SER A 180 5.99 16.60 -14.44
C SER A 180 6.92 17.81 -14.42
N ASN A 181 7.47 18.17 -13.27
CA ASN A 181 8.42 19.30 -13.18
C ASN A 181 9.74 18.99 -13.90
N SER A 182 10.26 17.76 -13.82
CA SER A 182 11.48 17.38 -14.54
C SER A 182 11.28 17.43 -16.06
N ALA A 183 10.15 16.92 -16.54
CA ALA A 183 9.76 16.98 -17.95
C ALA A 183 9.62 18.43 -18.44
N ALA A 184 8.98 19.30 -17.66
CA ALA A 184 8.85 20.72 -17.99
C ALA A 184 10.23 21.39 -18.09
N ILE A 185 11.15 21.15 -17.15
CA ILE A 185 12.52 21.69 -17.20
C ILE A 185 13.23 21.24 -18.49
N VAL A 186 13.19 19.94 -18.79
CA VAL A 186 13.81 19.38 -20.01
C VAL A 186 13.20 19.97 -21.28
N ALA A 187 11.87 20.10 -21.33
CA ALA A 187 11.17 20.71 -22.45
C ALA A 187 11.54 22.18 -22.65
N ILE A 188 11.65 22.97 -21.57
CA ILE A 188 12.10 24.37 -21.63
C ILE A 188 13.51 24.47 -22.20
N VAL A 189 14.44 23.67 -21.69
CA VAL A 189 15.84 23.67 -22.15
C VAL A 189 15.92 23.30 -23.63
N LEU A 190 15.24 22.23 -24.06
CA LEU A 190 15.26 21.81 -25.46
C LEU A 190 14.59 22.83 -26.38
N THR A 191 13.47 23.41 -25.96
CA THR A 191 12.78 24.46 -26.74
C THR A 191 13.66 25.69 -26.89
N TYR A 192 14.41 26.08 -25.86
CA TYR A 192 15.34 27.20 -25.92
C TYR A 192 16.45 27.00 -26.95
N TYR A 193 17.06 25.80 -27.01
CA TYR A 193 18.15 25.52 -27.95
C TYR A 193 17.69 25.18 -29.37
N THR A 194 16.53 24.55 -29.54
CA THR A 194 16.06 24.06 -30.86
C THR A 194 15.00 24.97 -31.50
N GLY A 195 14.32 25.81 -30.72
CA GLY A 195 13.15 26.56 -31.15
C GLY A 195 11.88 25.72 -31.37
N ILE A 196 11.92 24.40 -31.11
CA ILE A 196 10.81 23.48 -31.37
C ILE A 196 9.91 23.38 -30.13
N THR A 197 8.68 23.89 -30.20
CA THR A 197 7.71 23.85 -29.10
C THR A 197 7.03 22.49 -28.90
N PHE A 198 7.24 21.54 -29.81
CA PHE A 198 6.68 20.18 -29.73
C PHE A 198 7.18 19.38 -28.51
N PHE A 199 8.37 19.69 -27.98
CA PHE A 199 8.94 18.94 -26.85
C PHE A 199 8.08 19.01 -25.59
N ASP A 200 7.45 20.15 -25.31
CA ASP A 200 6.56 20.32 -24.15
C ASP A 200 5.34 19.39 -24.23
N LEU A 201 4.73 19.28 -25.42
CA LEU A 201 3.63 18.33 -25.67
C LEU A 201 4.11 16.89 -25.52
N PHE A 202 5.23 16.54 -26.16
CA PHE A 202 5.77 15.19 -26.14
C PHE A 202 6.05 14.70 -24.71
N PHE A 203 6.82 15.47 -23.92
CA PHE A 203 7.16 15.08 -22.56
C PHE A 203 5.94 15.08 -21.63
N SER A 204 5.00 16.02 -21.80
CA SER A 204 3.76 16.02 -21.01
C SER A 204 2.92 14.77 -21.25
N VAL A 205 2.80 14.32 -22.51
CA VAL A 205 2.06 13.08 -22.86
C VAL A 205 2.78 11.85 -22.30
N VAL A 206 4.10 11.78 -22.42
CA VAL A 206 4.90 10.66 -21.87
C VAL A 206 4.75 10.56 -20.36
N VAL A 207 4.88 11.68 -19.64
CA VAL A 207 4.70 11.71 -18.18
C VAL A 207 3.29 11.32 -17.81
N ALA A 208 2.27 11.93 -18.43
CA ALA A 208 0.88 11.59 -18.15
C ALA A 208 0.60 10.10 -18.35
N PHE A 209 1.14 9.48 -19.41
CA PHE A 209 1.00 8.04 -19.63
C PHE A 209 1.60 7.20 -18.49
N ILE A 210 2.82 7.51 -18.04
CA ILE A 210 3.48 6.82 -16.91
C ILE A 210 2.62 6.95 -15.64
N LEU A 211 2.07 8.14 -15.40
CA LEU A 211 1.23 8.41 -14.23
C LEU A 211 -0.09 7.65 -14.28
N LEU A 212 -0.76 7.62 -15.43
CA LEU A 212 -2.03 6.90 -15.59
C LEU A 212 -1.85 5.40 -15.37
N VAL A 213 -0.80 4.80 -15.93
CA VAL A 213 -0.49 3.37 -15.71
C VAL A 213 -0.21 3.08 -14.23
N SER A 214 0.56 3.94 -13.58
CA SER A 214 0.91 3.78 -12.16
C SER A 214 -0.32 3.97 -11.26
N ALA A 215 -1.15 4.97 -11.56
CA ALA A 215 -2.36 5.27 -10.80
C ALA A 215 -3.41 4.19 -10.98
N GLN A 216 -3.55 3.60 -12.18
CA GLN A 216 -4.43 2.47 -12.42
C GLN A 216 -4.05 1.25 -11.56
N LYS A 217 -2.74 0.98 -11.38
CA LYS A 217 -2.28 -0.09 -10.50
C LYS A 217 -2.70 0.17 -9.04
N ILE A 218 -2.44 1.37 -8.52
CA ILE A 218 -2.82 1.73 -7.14
C ILE A 218 -4.34 1.74 -6.96
N PHE A 219 -5.09 2.22 -7.94
CA PHE A 219 -6.55 2.19 -7.95
C PHE A 219 -7.05 0.75 -7.85
N ARG A 220 -6.54 -0.15 -8.68
CA ARG A 220 -6.93 -1.57 -8.69
C ARG A 220 -6.60 -2.24 -7.36
N ASP A 221 -5.41 -2.00 -6.81
CA ASP A 221 -4.98 -2.60 -5.54
C ASP A 221 -5.81 -2.05 -4.36
N GLY A 222 -6.09 -0.73 -4.36
CA GLY A 222 -6.96 -0.08 -3.38
C GLY A 222 -8.40 -0.57 -3.46
N PHE A 223 -9.00 -0.54 -4.65
CA PHE A 223 -10.38 -0.98 -4.88
C PHE A 223 -10.54 -2.49 -4.62
N GLY A 224 -9.55 -3.28 -5.00
CA GLY A 224 -9.50 -4.71 -4.71
C GLY A 224 -9.55 -5.02 -3.21
N GLY A 225 -8.83 -4.25 -2.38
CA GLY A 225 -8.93 -4.38 -0.92
C GLY A 225 -10.30 -4.00 -0.35
N LEU A 226 -11.06 -3.11 -1.00
CA LEU A 226 -12.45 -2.85 -0.62
C LEU A 226 -13.35 -4.06 -0.93
N MET A 227 -13.09 -4.71 -2.06
CA MET A 227 -13.80 -5.89 -2.58
C MET A 227 -13.34 -7.23 -1.99
N ASP A 228 -12.48 -7.22 -0.96
CA ASP A 228 -11.90 -8.42 -0.35
C ASP A 228 -11.18 -9.34 -1.36
N THR A 229 -10.37 -8.74 -2.25
CA THR A 229 -9.50 -9.48 -3.18
C THR A 229 -8.47 -10.32 -2.42
N ASN A 230 -8.11 -11.46 -3.01
CA ASN A 230 -7.08 -12.38 -2.53
C ASN A 230 -5.79 -11.67 -2.05
N ALA A 231 -5.11 -12.30 -1.10
CA ALA A 231 -3.77 -11.92 -0.71
C ALA A 231 -2.81 -12.00 -1.91
N PRO A 232 -1.68 -11.26 -1.86
CA PRO A 232 -0.62 -11.36 -2.87
C PRO A 232 -0.18 -12.81 -3.10
N SER A 233 0.16 -13.15 -4.34
CA SER A 233 0.48 -14.54 -4.74
C SER A 233 1.66 -15.15 -3.97
N ASP A 234 2.64 -14.33 -3.56
CA ASP A 234 3.75 -14.74 -2.71
C ASP A 234 3.29 -15.15 -1.31
N VAL A 235 2.25 -14.50 -0.78
CA VAL A 235 1.62 -14.87 0.49
C VAL A 235 0.83 -16.17 0.34
N GLU A 236 0.05 -16.32 -0.74
CA GLU A 236 -0.71 -17.56 -0.99
C GLU A 236 0.21 -18.77 -1.19
N GLN A 237 1.32 -18.60 -1.92
CA GLN A 237 2.33 -19.63 -2.06
C GLN A 237 2.94 -20.01 -0.70
N LYS A 238 3.31 -19.01 0.11
CA LYS A 238 3.88 -19.27 1.44
C LYS A 238 2.90 -19.95 2.39
N LEU A 239 1.61 -19.59 2.33
CA LEU A 239 0.54 -20.28 3.06
C LEU A 239 0.48 -21.76 2.68
N HIS A 240 0.46 -22.04 1.37
CA HIS A 240 0.43 -23.40 0.85
C HIS A 240 1.65 -24.22 1.30
N GLU A 241 2.86 -23.65 1.22
CA GLU A 241 4.10 -24.30 1.64
C GLU A 241 4.09 -24.69 3.12
N ILE A 242 3.66 -23.76 3.99
CA ILE A 242 3.60 -24.00 5.45
C ILE A 242 2.55 -25.05 5.80
N ILE A 243 1.33 -24.93 5.26
CA ILE A 243 0.22 -25.82 5.62
C ILE A 243 0.49 -27.24 5.10
N SER A 244 1.05 -27.38 3.90
CA SER A 244 1.35 -28.69 3.30
C SER A 244 2.49 -29.44 4.00
N ALA A 245 3.36 -28.71 4.70
CA ALA A 245 4.46 -29.28 5.50
C ALA A 245 4.00 -29.89 6.83
N MET A 246 2.72 -29.75 7.21
CA MET A 246 2.20 -30.27 8.48
C MET A 246 2.34 -31.80 8.58
N PRO A 247 2.75 -32.34 9.75
CA PRO A 247 2.89 -33.77 9.96
C PRO A 247 1.53 -34.42 10.23
N TYR A 248 1.47 -35.76 10.10
CA TYR A 248 0.34 -36.57 10.58
C TYR A 248 -0.03 -36.19 12.04
N PRO A 249 -1.32 -36.13 12.44
CA PRO A 249 -2.57 -36.51 11.76
C PRO A 249 -3.16 -35.53 10.71
N TYR A 250 -2.39 -34.54 10.23
CA TYR A 250 -2.81 -33.70 9.09
C TYR A 250 -3.15 -34.53 7.85
N ALA A 251 -4.27 -34.21 7.21
CA ALA A 251 -4.80 -34.92 6.06
C ALA A 251 -5.14 -34.01 4.87
N GLY A 252 -4.66 -32.76 4.86
CA GLY A 252 -4.94 -31.79 3.79
C GLY A 252 -5.68 -30.55 4.29
N TYR A 253 -5.99 -29.64 3.38
CA TYR A 253 -6.88 -28.50 3.64
C TYR A 253 -7.74 -28.20 2.43
N HIS A 254 -8.87 -27.53 2.62
CA HIS A 254 -9.71 -27.08 1.51
C HIS A 254 -10.41 -25.76 1.84
N LYS A 255 -11.09 -25.20 0.83
CA LYS A 255 -11.83 -23.92 0.94
C LYS A 255 -11.00 -22.78 1.55
N MET A 256 -9.72 -22.69 1.19
CA MET A 256 -8.91 -21.55 1.58
C MET A 256 -9.41 -20.28 0.91
N ARG A 257 -9.66 -19.26 1.71
CA ARG A 257 -10.01 -17.91 1.29
C ARG A 257 -9.03 -16.95 1.94
N SER A 258 -8.57 -15.97 1.16
CA SER A 258 -7.65 -14.94 1.60
C SER A 258 -8.21 -13.57 1.25
N ARG A 259 -7.92 -12.55 2.05
CA ARG A 259 -8.30 -11.16 1.75
C ARG A 259 -7.36 -10.16 2.41
N VAL A 260 -7.37 -8.92 1.92
CA VAL A 260 -6.54 -7.82 2.42
C VAL A 260 -7.39 -6.63 2.85
N ALA A 261 -7.09 -6.05 4.02
CA ALA A 261 -7.64 -4.77 4.47
C ALA A 261 -6.53 -3.87 5.00
N GLY A 262 -6.19 -2.82 4.25
CA GLY A 262 -5.03 -1.97 4.49
C GLY A 262 -3.75 -2.78 4.41
N SER A 263 -2.99 -2.81 5.50
CA SER A 263 -1.80 -3.65 5.63
C SER A 263 -2.05 -4.98 6.36
N ARG A 264 -3.29 -5.30 6.73
CA ARG A 264 -3.65 -6.58 7.36
C ARG A 264 -4.11 -7.58 6.30
N LYS A 265 -3.74 -8.83 6.52
CA LYS A 265 -4.10 -9.97 5.68
C LYS A 265 -4.96 -10.90 6.53
N TYR A 266 -5.98 -11.49 5.93
CA TYR A 266 -6.83 -12.47 6.58
C TYR A 266 -6.80 -13.73 5.75
N VAL A 267 -6.75 -14.88 6.42
CA VAL A 267 -6.92 -16.18 5.79
C VAL A 267 -7.88 -17.02 6.62
N ASP A 268 -8.80 -17.69 5.95
CA ASP A 268 -9.66 -18.69 6.56
C ASP A 268 -9.70 -19.95 5.69
N PHE A 269 -9.61 -21.11 6.32
CA PHE A 269 -9.60 -22.38 5.60
C PHE A 269 -10.05 -23.53 6.49
N HIS A 270 -10.39 -24.64 5.84
CA HIS A 270 -10.77 -25.88 6.52
C HIS A 270 -9.56 -26.80 6.59
N LEU A 271 -9.12 -27.16 7.79
CA LEU A 271 -8.00 -28.07 8.04
C LEU A 271 -8.54 -29.49 8.23
N LEU A 272 -8.13 -30.41 7.35
CA LEU A 272 -8.52 -31.81 7.43
C LEU A 272 -7.60 -32.55 8.39
N ILE A 273 -8.18 -33.19 9.39
CA ILE A 273 -7.47 -34.00 10.39
C ILE A 273 -8.09 -35.40 10.43
N CYS A 274 -7.30 -36.39 10.80
CA CYS A 274 -7.83 -37.73 11.10
C CYS A 274 -9.08 -37.68 12.02
N ARG A 275 -10.15 -38.38 11.63
CA ARG A 275 -11.41 -38.52 12.38
C ARG A 275 -11.27 -39.14 13.77
N ASP A 276 -10.29 -40.02 13.96
CA ASP A 276 -10.03 -40.69 15.24
C ASP A 276 -9.20 -39.83 16.21
N GLU A 277 -8.75 -38.65 15.76
CA GLU A 277 -7.99 -37.73 16.57
C GLU A 277 -8.87 -37.06 17.64
N LYS A 278 -8.32 -36.86 18.84
CA LYS A 278 -9.04 -36.14 19.90
C LYS A 278 -9.17 -34.67 19.51
N ILE A 279 -10.34 -34.07 19.77
CA ILE A 279 -10.60 -32.64 19.52
C ILE A 279 -9.51 -31.76 20.15
N ASP A 280 -9.09 -32.04 21.38
CA ASP A 280 -8.03 -31.28 22.06
C ASP A 280 -6.68 -31.33 21.32
N ALA A 281 -6.34 -32.46 20.69
CA ALA A 281 -5.09 -32.62 19.94
C ALA A 281 -5.18 -31.96 18.57
N ALA A 282 -6.33 -32.08 17.91
CA ALA A 282 -6.65 -31.38 16.68
C ALA A 282 -6.61 -29.85 16.87
N HIS A 283 -7.20 -29.33 17.95
CA HIS A 283 -7.16 -27.92 18.31
C HIS A 283 -5.73 -27.44 18.55
N LYS A 284 -4.93 -28.19 19.32
CA LYS A 284 -3.51 -27.86 19.53
C LYS A 284 -2.70 -27.83 18.24
N MET A 285 -3.06 -28.65 17.26
CA MET A 285 -2.42 -28.64 15.95
C MET A 285 -2.79 -27.37 15.17
N ALA A 286 -4.06 -26.96 15.20
CA ALA A 286 -4.50 -25.69 14.62
C ALA A 286 -3.83 -24.49 15.32
N ASP A 287 -3.81 -24.45 16.66
CA ASP A 287 -3.14 -23.38 17.43
C ASP A 287 -1.67 -23.22 17.02
N ARG A 288 -0.94 -24.34 16.90
CA ARG A 288 0.47 -24.32 16.45
C ARG A 288 0.61 -23.81 15.02
N LEU A 289 -0.30 -24.17 14.13
CA LEU A 289 -0.29 -23.69 12.75
C LEU A 289 -0.57 -22.19 12.68
N GLU A 290 -1.53 -21.68 13.46
CA GLU A 290 -1.81 -20.24 13.58
C GLU A 290 -0.56 -19.47 14.03
N ILE A 291 0.14 -19.99 15.03
CA ILE A 291 1.40 -19.42 15.54
C ILE A 291 2.48 -19.37 14.45
N ILE A 292 2.71 -20.50 13.75
CA ILE A 292 3.71 -20.57 12.67
C ILE A 292 3.36 -19.57 11.57
N LEU A 293 2.09 -19.52 11.15
CA LEU A 293 1.60 -18.60 10.13
C LEU A 293 1.78 -17.13 10.53
N ALA A 294 1.45 -16.77 11.77
CA ALA A 294 1.65 -15.42 12.30
C ALA A 294 3.14 -15.04 12.43
N GLY A 295 4.00 -16.01 12.72
CA GLY A 295 5.46 -15.83 12.77
C GLY A 295 6.08 -15.58 11.39
N GLU A 296 5.58 -16.27 10.37
CA GLU A 296 6.13 -16.26 9.01
C GLU A 296 5.52 -15.18 8.09
N ILE A 297 4.28 -14.77 8.33
CA ILE A 297 3.53 -13.84 7.49
C ILE A 297 3.10 -12.63 8.32
N LYS A 298 3.64 -11.46 7.96
CA LYS A 298 3.38 -10.21 8.68
C LYS A 298 1.93 -9.78 8.59
N ASN A 299 1.36 -9.38 9.73
CA ASN A 299 0.00 -8.86 9.88
C ASN A 299 -1.09 -9.84 9.39
N LEU A 300 -0.86 -11.14 9.51
CA LEU A 300 -1.82 -12.18 9.16
C LEU A 300 -2.74 -12.48 10.33
N ASP A 301 -4.04 -12.53 10.05
CA ASP A 301 -5.10 -12.99 10.95
C ASP A 301 -5.66 -14.29 10.35
N THR A 302 -5.61 -15.38 11.11
CA THR A 302 -5.90 -16.73 10.61
C THR A 302 -7.10 -17.28 11.37
N VAL A 303 -8.06 -17.86 10.64
CA VAL A 303 -9.16 -18.63 11.23
C VAL A 303 -9.15 -20.03 10.64
N ILE A 304 -8.92 -21.04 11.48
CA ILE A 304 -8.87 -22.44 11.07
C ILE A 304 -10.14 -23.17 11.52
N HIS A 305 -10.90 -23.69 10.56
CA HIS A 305 -12.00 -24.60 10.86
C HIS A 305 -11.53 -26.05 10.73
N ILE A 306 -11.55 -26.80 11.83
CA ILE A 306 -11.13 -28.20 11.84
C ILE A 306 -12.26 -29.09 11.32
N GLU A 307 -11.98 -29.92 10.32
CA GLU A 307 -12.90 -30.93 9.80
C GLU A 307 -12.28 -32.34 9.82
N PRO A 308 -13.07 -33.36 10.16
CA PRO A 308 -12.60 -34.74 10.08
C PRO A 308 -12.44 -35.17 8.62
N CYS A 309 -11.36 -35.87 8.32
CA CYS A 309 -11.17 -36.51 7.02
C CYS A 309 -12.30 -37.51 6.76
N SER A 310 -12.70 -37.62 5.49
CA SER A 310 -13.70 -38.61 5.05
C SER A 310 -13.12 -40.03 4.94
N ASN A 311 -11.80 -40.15 4.77
CA ASN A 311 -11.10 -41.43 4.64
C ASN A 311 -10.73 -42.02 6.02
N PRO A 312 -10.61 -43.36 6.14
CA PRO A 312 -10.19 -44.01 7.37
C PRO A 312 -8.76 -43.60 7.77
N CYS A 313 -8.55 -43.33 9.06
CA CYS A 313 -7.29 -42.84 9.65
C CYS A 313 -6.15 -43.85 9.72
N GLY A 314 -6.26 -45.02 9.10
CA GLY A 314 -5.31 -46.14 9.27
C GLY A 314 -3.95 -45.95 8.59
N LEU A 315 -3.52 -44.72 8.34
CA LEU A 315 -2.41 -44.42 7.45
C LEU A 315 -1.39 -43.55 8.20
N SER A 316 -0.20 -44.11 8.47
CA SER A 316 1.01 -43.38 8.84
C SER A 316 1.37 -42.30 7.81
N GLU A 317 2.34 -41.42 8.12
CA GLU A 317 2.80 -40.33 7.25
C GLU A 317 3.15 -40.79 5.81
N GLU A 318 3.58 -42.04 5.63
CA GLU A 318 3.90 -42.67 4.33
C GLU A 318 2.67 -43.12 3.53
N THR A 319 1.54 -43.30 4.20
CA THR A 319 0.35 -43.98 3.66
C THR A 319 -0.83 -43.05 3.41
N CYS A 320 -0.78 -41.79 3.87
CA CYS A 320 -1.88 -40.83 3.72
C CYS A 320 -2.16 -40.57 2.22
N ALA A 321 -3.26 -41.15 1.72
CA ALA A 321 -3.63 -41.10 0.31
C ALA A 321 -3.93 -39.67 -0.21
N VAL A 322 -4.27 -38.74 0.70
CA VAL A 322 -4.57 -37.34 0.34
C VAL A 322 -3.29 -36.60 -0.09
N ARG A 323 -2.15 -36.84 0.58
CA ARG A 323 -0.85 -36.25 0.19
C ARG A 323 -0.41 -36.65 -1.22
N LYS A 324 -0.85 -37.80 -1.73
CA LYS A 324 -0.50 -38.28 -3.09
C LYS A 324 -1.29 -37.62 -4.21
N GLN A 325 -2.42 -36.95 -3.92
CA GLN A 325 -3.28 -36.37 -4.96
C GLN A 325 -3.04 -34.88 -5.23
N GLU A 326 -2.42 -34.13 -4.31
CA GLU A 326 -2.12 -32.69 -4.49
C GLU A 326 -0.81 -32.41 -5.25
N GLY A 327 -0.08 -33.46 -5.68
CA GLY A 327 1.19 -33.36 -6.42
C GLY A 327 1.09 -33.54 -7.94
N ARG A 328 -0.05 -33.22 -8.58
CA ARG A 328 -0.21 -33.27 -10.03
C ARG A 328 -0.91 -32.04 -10.59
#